data_AF-A0A969EUK3-F1
#
_entry.id   AF-A0A969EUK3-F1
#
_cell.length_a   1.000
_cell.length_b   1.000
_cell.length_c   1.000
_cell.angle_alpha   90.00
_cell.angle_beta   90.00
_cell.angle_gamma   90.00
#
_symmetry.space_group_name_H-M   'P 1'
#
loop_
_entity.id
_entity.type
_entity.pdbx_description
1 polymer ?
#
loop_
_entity_poly.entity_id
_entity_poly.type
_entity_poly.pdbx_seq_one_letter_code
_entity_poly.pdbx_strand_id
1 'polypeptide(L)'
;SEIVTVVESTWEHTIYHKDLLPVVFVFGDMAGPLDSPLYGMFEMFAALSEQPLAGSGPLAQFFVRQPDNPYGYSLKWDGEWQITYETFRDMGIAYSVGLVLIYLLVVAQFRSYLVPLIIMAPIPLTLIGVLPGHALLGAQFTATSMIGMIALAGIIVRNSILLVDFINLEVANGVPFQEAVIRSGAVRAKPIILTGLAAMLGALFILDDPIFNGLAISLIFGILVSTLLTLVVIPVLYYAALRRRVGDGMKLAAPTVRQGPKEFGGREPQRMGWIVRVRS
;
A
#
# COMPACT_ATOMS: atom_id res chain seq x y z
N SER A 1 18.84 -63.04 -40.38
CA SER A 1 18.31 -61.70 -40.11
C SER A 1 17.02 -61.44 -40.88
N GLU A 2 15.97 -62.24 -40.67
CA GLU A 2 14.74 -62.19 -41.50
C GLU A 2 13.44 -61.96 -40.69
N ILE A 3 13.52 -61.63 -39.39
CA ILE A 3 12.31 -61.54 -38.52
C ILE A 3 12.24 -60.23 -37.71
N VAL A 4 13.17 -59.28 -37.87
CA VAL A 4 13.11 -57.99 -37.15
C VAL A 4 13.46 -56.83 -38.07
N THR A 5 12.53 -55.88 -38.19
CA THR A 5 12.75 -54.57 -38.82
C THR A 5 13.10 -53.58 -37.71
N VAL A 6 14.36 -53.18 -37.63
CA VAL A 6 14.79 -52.12 -36.70
C VAL A 6 14.41 -50.79 -37.32
N VAL A 7 13.48 -50.09 -36.67
CA VAL A 7 13.11 -48.71 -37.02
C VAL A 7 13.62 -47.82 -35.89
N GLU A 8 14.51 -46.89 -36.20
CA GLU A 8 14.84 -45.81 -35.29
C GLU A 8 13.61 -44.90 -35.19
N SER A 9 12.86 -45.00 -34.10
CA SER A 9 11.80 -44.04 -33.78
C SER A 9 12.30 -43.05 -32.73
N THR A 10 12.00 -41.78 -32.93
CA THR A 10 12.06 -40.79 -31.86
C THR A 10 10.94 -41.10 -30.87
N TRP A 11 11.26 -41.08 -29.57
CA TRP A 11 10.28 -41.21 -28.49
C TRP A 11 9.02 -40.37 -28.79
N GLU A 12 7.82 -40.94 -28.59
CA GLU A 12 6.57 -40.19 -28.69
C GLU A 12 6.55 -39.09 -27.63
N HIS A 13 6.90 -37.87 -28.02
CA HIS A 13 6.81 -36.72 -27.15
C HIS A 13 5.34 -36.32 -27.00
N THR A 14 4.89 -36.18 -25.75
CA THR A 14 3.57 -35.61 -25.45
C THR A 14 3.49 -34.19 -25.99
N ILE A 15 2.54 -33.93 -26.89
CA ILE A 15 2.28 -32.58 -27.38
C ILE A 15 1.40 -31.87 -26.36
N TYR A 16 1.99 -30.93 -25.63
CA TYR A 16 1.24 -30.07 -24.73
C TYR A 16 0.45 -29.04 -25.53
N HIS A 17 -0.74 -28.71 -25.03
CA HIS A 17 -1.59 -27.69 -25.62
C HIS A 17 -1.96 -26.67 -24.56
N LYS A 18 -1.94 -25.39 -24.92
CA LYS A 18 -2.49 -24.29 -24.13
C LYS A 18 -3.37 -23.46 -25.05
N ASP A 19 -4.60 -23.18 -24.62
CA ASP A 19 -5.58 -22.43 -25.43
C ASP A 19 -5.79 -23.04 -26.84
N LEU A 20 -5.85 -24.39 -26.92
CA LEU A 20 -5.97 -25.19 -28.16
C LEU A 20 -4.77 -25.12 -29.12
N LEU A 21 -3.69 -24.44 -28.75
CA LEU A 21 -2.47 -24.34 -29.55
C LEU A 21 -1.38 -25.26 -28.98
N PRO A 22 -0.61 -25.94 -29.84
CA PRO A 22 0.51 -26.76 -29.39
C PRO A 22 1.60 -25.85 -28.81
N VAL A 23 2.14 -26.22 -27.65
CA VAL A 23 3.17 -25.47 -26.93
C VAL A 23 4.28 -26.39 -26.46
N VAL A 24 5.48 -25.81 -26.31
CA VAL A 24 6.62 -26.46 -25.66
C VAL A 24 6.87 -25.73 -24.35
N PHE A 25 6.74 -26.43 -23.24
CA PHE A 25 7.08 -25.88 -21.94
C PHE A 25 8.57 -26.09 -21.67
N VAL A 26 9.25 -24.99 -21.31
CA VAL A 26 10.62 -25.01 -20.80
C VAL A 26 10.54 -24.58 -19.35
N PHE A 27 11.00 -25.45 -18.46
CA PHE A 27 11.02 -25.19 -17.02
C PHE A 27 12.45 -24.92 -16.57
N GLY A 28 12.61 -24.05 -15.58
CA GLY A 28 13.88 -23.78 -14.93
C GLY A 28 13.61 -23.33 -13.50
N ASP A 29 14.37 -23.90 -12.56
CA ASP A 29 14.33 -23.51 -11.16
C ASP A 29 15.57 -22.66 -10.82
N MET A 30 15.37 -21.63 -10.01
CA MET A 30 16.48 -20.89 -9.42
C MET A 30 17.10 -21.72 -8.29
N ALA A 31 18.43 -21.72 -8.22
CA ALA A 31 19.16 -22.35 -7.13
C ALA A 31 20.17 -21.37 -6.55
N GLY A 32 20.08 -21.09 -5.24
CA GLY A 32 21.05 -20.26 -4.52
C GLY A 32 20.41 -19.17 -3.64
N PRO A 33 21.19 -18.26 -3.06
CA PRO A 33 20.67 -17.23 -2.14
C PRO A 33 19.78 -16.17 -2.80
N LEU A 34 19.75 -16.10 -4.13
CA LEU A 34 18.84 -15.27 -4.93
C LEU A 34 17.71 -16.15 -5.47
N ASP A 35 16.79 -16.54 -4.59
CA ASP A 35 15.67 -17.44 -4.91
C ASP A 35 14.58 -16.78 -5.79
N SER A 36 14.73 -15.51 -6.20
CA SER A 36 13.73 -14.85 -7.02
C SER A 36 13.82 -15.28 -8.49
N PRO A 37 12.76 -15.87 -9.09
CA PRO A 37 12.71 -16.23 -10.51
C PRO A 37 12.99 -15.06 -11.46
N LEU A 38 12.79 -13.85 -10.95
CA LEU A 38 12.93 -12.59 -11.65
C LEU A 38 14.36 -12.39 -12.20
N TYR A 39 15.39 -12.70 -11.41
CA TYR A 39 16.78 -12.50 -11.84
C TYR A 39 17.15 -13.42 -13.00
N GLY A 40 16.91 -14.73 -12.86
CA GLY A 40 17.16 -15.69 -13.93
C GLY A 40 16.32 -15.41 -15.18
N MET A 41 15.05 -15.02 -14.99
CA MET A 41 14.17 -14.63 -16.10
C MET A 41 14.75 -13.45 -16.90
N PHE A 42 15.20 -12.38 -16.23
CA PHE A 42 15.74 -11.21 -16.91
C PHE A 42 17.11 -11.46 -17.55
N GLU A 43 17.97 -12.28 -16.92
CA GLU A 43 19.24 -12.71 -17.53
C GLU A 43 19.00 -13.52 -18.81
N MET A 44 18.10 -14.49 -18.77
CA MET A 44 17.75 -15.27 -19.97
C MET A 44 17.04 -14.41 -21.02
N PHE A 45 16.15 -13.50 -20.62
CA PHE A 45 15.51 -12.55 -21.53
C PHE A 45 16.54 -11.73 -22.30
N ALA A 46 17.56 -11.21 -21.60
CA ALA A 46 18.64 -10.45 -22.21
C ALA A 46 19.46 -11.32 -23.17
N ALA A 47 19.89 -12.51 -22.73
CA ALA A 47 20.66 -13.43 -23.56
C ALA A 47 19.93 -13.87 -24.84
N LEU A 48 18.62 -14.14 -24.74
CA LEU A 48 17.77 -14.51 -25.88
C LEU A 48 17.43 -13.35 -26.80
N SER A 49 17.47 -12.11 -26.30
CA SER A 49 17.26 -10.92 -27.13
C SER A 49 18.45 -10.63 -28.04
N GLU A 50 19.65 -11.06 -27.66
CA GLU A 50 20.90 -10.84 -28.41
C GLU A 50 21.15 -11.90 -29.50
N GLN A 51 20.43 -13.03 -29.47
CA GLN A 51 20.62 -14.14 -30.41
C GLN A 51 19.43 -14.25 -31.38
N PRO A 52 19.60 -13.84 -32.66
CA PRO A 52 18.56 -14.06 -33.66
C PRO A 52 18.39 -15.56 -33.93
N LEU A 53 17.14 -16.00 -34.08
CA LEU A 53 16.82 -17.37 -34.45
C LEU A 53 17.34 -17.68 -35.86
N ALA A 54 17.88 -18.88 -36.07
CA ALA A 54 18.37 -19.29 -37.39
C ALA A 54 17.24 -19.20 -38.43
N GLY A 55 17.30 -18.21 -39.32
CA GLY A 55 16.33 -18.00 -40.41
C GLY A 55 15.04 -17.23 -40.04
N SER A 56 14.91 -16.74 -38.81
CA SER A 56 13.82 -15.82 -38.43
C SER A 56 14.37 -14.60 -37.70
N GLY A 57 13.60 -13.50 -37.65
CA GLY A 57 14.01 -12.27 -36.99
C GLY A 57 14.25 -12.44 -35.47
N PRO A 58 14.40 -11.34 -34.71
CA PRO A 58 14.51 -11.43 -33.26
C PRO A 58 13.32 -12.17 -32.66
N LEU A 59 13.59 -13.06 -31.69
CA LEU A 59 12.55 -13.81 -30.97
C LEU A 59 11.65 -12.84 -30.20
N ALA A 60 10.35 -12.85 -30.50
CA ALA A 60 9.38 -12.04 -29.77
C ALA A 60 9.14 -12.64 -28.39
N GLN A 61 9.46 -11.86 -27.34
CA GLN A 61 9.32 -12.28 -25.94
C GLN A 61 8.18 -11.51 -25.26
N PHE A 62 7.32 -12.23 -24.54
CA PHE A 62 6.14 -11.67 -23.87
C PHE A 62 6.13 -12.06 -22.39
N PHE A 63 5.85 -11.11 -21.49
CA PHE A 63 5.89 -11.36 -20.03
C PHE A 63 4.54 -11.57 -19.36
N VAL A 64 3.46 -11.09 -19.99
CA VAL A 64 2.12 -11.04 -19.37
C VAL A 64 1.05 -11.37 -20.40
N ARG A 65 1.13 -10.71 -21.56
CA ARG A 65 0.19 -10.93 -22.67
C ARG A 65 0.57 -12.16 -23.51
N GLN A 66 -0.42 -12.74 -24.16
CA GLN A 66 -0.18 -13.77 -25.18
C GLN A 66 0.40 -13.12 -26.46
N PRO A 67 1.13 -13.89 -27.29
CA PRO A 67 1.57 -13.44 -28.60
C PRO A 67 0.38 -13.09 -29.50
N ASP A 68 0.46 -11.96 -30.20
CA ASP A 68 -0.62 -11.52 -31.10
C ASP A 68 -0.76 -12.46 -32.33
N ASN A 69 0.34 -13.05 -32.78
CA ASN A 69 0.37 -14.07 -33.83
C ASN A 69 0.84 -15.41 -33.25
N PRO A 70 -0.05 -16.40 -33.08
CA PRO A 70 0.28 -17.70 -32.49
C PRO A 70 1.09 -18.61 -33.43
N TYR A 71 1.20 -18.27 -34.72
CA TYR A 71 1.91 -19.07 -35.71
C TYR A 71 3.36 -18.61 -35.94
N GLY A 72 3.77 -17.51 -35.31
CA GLY A 72 5.16 -17.05 -35.30
C GLY A 72 5.93 -17.59 -34.09
N TYR A 73 7.24 -17.82 -34.25
CA TYR A 73 8.10 -18.17 -33.12
C TYR A 73 8.06 -17.05 -32.07
N SER A 74 7.57 -17.39 -30.89
CA SER A 74 7.43 -16.47 -29.76
C SER A 74 7.65 -17.21 -28.45
N LEU A 75 8.16 -16.48 -27.47
CA LEU A 75 8.39 -16.97 -26.12
C LEU A 75 7.47 -16.20 -25.19
N LYS A 76 6.68 -16.92 -24.40
CA LYS A 76 5.95 -16.33 -23.27
C LYS A 76 6.61 -16.76 -21.96
N TRP A 77 7.04 -15.79 -21.17
CA TRP A 77 7.42 -15.98 -19.78
C TRP A 77 6.15 -16.18 -18.94
N ASP A 78 6.03 -17.33 -18.31
CA ASP A 78 4.86 -17.75 -17.53
C ASP A 78 5.34 -18.41 -16.22
N GLY A 79 4.43 -18.70 -15.28
CA GLY A 79 4.74 -19.29 -13.98
C GLY A 79 4.62 -18.31 -12.81
N GLU A 80 5.45 -18.47 -11.77
CA GLU A 80 5.30 -17.75 -10.50
C GLU A 80 5.43 -16.21 -10.64
N TRP A 81 6.31 -15.75 -11.52
CA TRP A 81 6.47 -14.31 -11.79
C TRP A 81 5.17 -13.68 -12.29
N GLN A 82 4.44 -14.32 -13.22
CA GLN A 82 3.20 -13.78 -13.74
C GLN A 82 2.17 -13.60 -12.62
N ILE A 83 2.02 -14.61 -11.75
CA ILE A 83 1.11 -14.57 -10.60
C ILE A 83 1.51 -13.45 -9.64
N THR A 84 2.80 -13.30 -9.36
CA THR A 84 3.32 -12.23 -8.49
C THR A 84 3.03 -10.85 -9.09
N TYR A 85 3.36 -10.65 -10.37
CA TYR A 85 3.12 -9.39 -11.06
C TYR A 85 1.64 -9.01 -11.10
N GLU A 86 0.76 -9.94 -11.46
CA GLU A 86 -0.69 -9.71 -11.50
C GLU A 86 -1.24 -9.36 -10.12
N THR A 87 -0.84 -10.11 -9.09
CA THR A 87 -1.25 -9.85 -7.71
C THR A 87 -0.82 -8.45 -7.24
N PHE A 88 0.44 -8.09 -7.46
CA PHE A 88 0.97 -6.77 -7.09
C PHE A 88 0.32 -5.64 -7.87
N ARG A 89 0.13 -5.82 -9.18
CA ARG A 89 -0.56 -4.85 -10.04
C ARG A 89 -1.98 -4.61 -9.54
N ASP A 90 -2.73 -5.67 -9.29
CA ASP A 90 -4.15 -5.58 -8.92
C ASP A 90 -4.31 -4.95 -7.53
N MET A 91 -3.44 -5.31 -6.57
CA MET A 91 -3.39 -4.66 -5.25
C MET A 91 -2.92 -3.20 -5.33
N GLY A 92 -1.98 -2.88 -6.23
CA GLY A 92 -1.51 -1.52 -6.47
C GLY A 92 -2.59 -0.63 -7.09
N ILE A 93 -3.39 -1.18 -8.01
CA ILE A 93 -4.58 -0.51 -8.56
C ILE A 93 -5.61 -0.30 -7.45
N ALA A 94 -5.92 -1.33 -6.66
CA ALA A 94 -6.85 -1.23 -5.55
C ALA A 94 -6.41 -0.16 -4.52
N TYR A 95 -5.11 -0.12 -4.19
CA TYR A 95 -4.53 0.91 -3.33
C TYR A 95 -4.69 2.32 -3.92
N SER A 96 -4.41 2.47 -5.21
CA SER A 96 -4.54 3.75 -5.92
C SER A 96 -5.99 4.24 -5.95
N VAL A 97 -6.94 3.36 -6.24
CA VAL A 97 -8.38 3.66 -6.18
C VAL A 97 -8.78 4.05 -4.75
N GLY A 98 -8.30 3.32 -3.75
CA GLY A 98 -8.51 3.64 -2.34
C GLY A 98 -8.01 5.03 -1.95
N LEU A 99 -6.80 5.40 -2.40
CA LEU A 99 -6.24 6.75 -2.17
C LEU A 99 -7.10 7.83 -2.83
N VAL A 100 -7.59 7.61 -4.05
CA VAL A 100 -8.48 8.55 -4.74
C VAL A 100 -9.81 8.70 -3.98
N LEU A 101 -10.40 7.60 -3.52
CA LEU A 101 -11.63 7.65 -2.72
C LEU A 101 -11.43 8.40 -1.41
N ILE A 102 -10.33 8.13 -0.70
CA ILE A 102 -9.95 8.88 0.51
C ILE A 102 -9.79 10.36 0.19
N TYR A 103 -9.09 10.70 -0.89
CA TYR A 103 -8.93 12.09 -1.31
C TYR A 103 -10.28 12.78 -1.50
N LEU A 104 -11.20 12.17 -2.25
CA LEU A 104 -12.54 12.72 -2.50
C LEU A 104 -13.35 12.88 -1.20
N LEU A 105 -13.28 11.92 -0.28
CA LEU A 105 -13.94 12.01 1.02
C LEU A 105 -13.38 13.16 1.86
N VAL A 106 -12.06 13.34 1.86
CA VAL A 106 -11.40 14.41 2.62
C VAL A 106 -11.65 15.78 1.97
N VAL A 107 -11.70 15.87 0.63
CA VAL A 107 -12.17 17.08 -0.09
C VAL A 107 -13.59 17.43 0.34
N ALA A 108 -14.50 16.46 0.36
CA ALA A 108 -15.88 16.68 0.79
C ALA A 108 -15.98 17.14 2.25
N GLN A 109 -15.14 16.59 3.12
CA GLN A 109 -15.07 16.93 4.55
C GLN A 109 -14.56 18.35 4.79
N PHE A 110 -13.41 18.72 4.22
CA PHE A 110 -12.74 20.01 4.48
C PHE A 110 -13.09 21.10 3.48
N ARG A 111 -13.86 20.79 2.43
CA ARG A 111 -14.23 21.69 1.33
C ARG A 111 -13.02 22.43 0.74
N SER A 112 -11.89 21.75 0.66
CA SER A 112 -10.61 22.27 0.20
C SER A 112 -9.87 21.20 -0.59
N TYR A 113 -9.23 21.59 -1.69
CA TYR A 113 -8.41 20.68 -2.49
C TYR A 113 -6.96 20.57 -1.97
N LEU A 114 -6.47 21.59 -1.25
CA LEU A 114 -5.10 21.60 -0.73
C LEU A 114 -4.94 20.81 0.57
N VAL A 115 -5.93 20.92 1.47
CA VAL A 115 -5.88 20.25 2.78
C VAL A 115 -5.78 18.71 2.65
N PRO A 116 -6.55 18.04 1.77
CA PRO A 116 -6.41 16.61 1.51
C PRO A 116 -5.02 16.20 1.05
N LEU A 117 -4.37 16.99 0.17
CA LEU A 117 -3.01 16.70 -0.29
C LEU A 117 -2.01 16.74 0.87
N ILE A 118 -2.16 17.68 1.80
CA ILE A 118 -1.33 17.79 3.00
C ILE A 118 -1.54 16.57 3.92
N ILE A 119 -2.81 16.16 4.11
CA ILE A 119 -3.19 14.99 4.91
C ILE A 119 -2.61 13.69 4.34
N MET A 120 -2.54 13.59 3.00
CA MET A 120 -2.04 12.39 2.32
C MET A 120 -0.51 12.41 2.10
N ALA A 121 0.15 13.55 2.28
CA ALA A 121 1.58 13.71 2.03
C ALA A 121 2.47 12.67 2.76
N PRO A 122 2.21 12.28 4.03
CA PRO A 122 3.05 11.29 4.71
C PRO A 122 2.97 9.88 4.12
N ILE A 123 1.90 9.54 3.38
CA ILE A 123 1.65 8.19 2.85
C ILE A 123 2.80 7.70 1.95
N PRO A 124 3.20 8.39 0.86
CA PRO A 124 4.33 7.94 0.04
C PRO A 124 5.65 7.91 0.82
N LEU A 125 5.83 8.82 1.79
CA LEU A 125 7.05 8.83 2.62
C LEU A 125 7.16 7.59 3.52
N THR A 126 6.07 6.86 3.77
CA THR A 126 6.12 5.62 4.54
C THR A 126 6.90 4.49 3.87
N LEU A 127 7.10 4.55 2.55
CA LEU A 127 7.99 3.62 1.84
C LEU A 127 9.42 3.67 2.41
N ILE A 128 9.85 4.83 2.92
CA ILE A 128 11.15 5.01 3.60
C ILE A 128 11.22 4.22 4.92
N GLY A 129 10.08 3.87 5.52
CA GLY A 129 10.03 2.95 6.66
C GLY A 129 9.89 1.48 6.24
N VAL A 130 8.91 1.19 5.37
CA VAL A 130 8.53 -0.18 5.04
C VAL A 130 9.63 -0.93 4.30
N LEU A 131 10.22 -0.33 3.25
CA LEU A 131 11.22 -1.02 2.43
C LEU A 131 12.52 -1.30 3.21
N PRO A 132 13.09 -0.33 3.95
CA PRO A 132 14.23 -0.63 4.81
C PRO A 132 13.89 -1.61 5.94
N GLY A 133 12.66 -1.58 6.47
CA GLY A 133 12.22 -2.55 7.48
C GLY A 133 12.30 -4.00 7.00
N HIS A 134 11.89 -4.26 5.76
CA HIS A 134 12.03 -5.59 5.13
C HIS A 134 13.48 -5.97 4.92
N ALA A 135 14.30 -5.03 4.43
CA ALA A 135 15.72 -5.25 4.22
C ALA A 135 16.47 -5.54 5.54
N LEU A 136 16.14 -4.82 6.62
CA LEU A 136 16.76 -5.00 7.94
C LEU A 136 16.45 -6.36 8.58
N LEU A 137 15.25 -6.89 8.33
CA LEU A 137 14.83 -8.20 8.83
C LEU A 137 15.10 -9.34 7.84
N GLY A 138 15.70 -9.06 6.68
CA GLY A 138 15.98 -10.05 5.64
C GLY A 138 14.73 -10.70 5.04
N ALA A 139 13.59 -10.03 5.13
CA ALA A 139 12.30 -10.54 4.65
C ALA A 139 11.96 -10.00 3.26
N GLN A 140 11.33 -10.83 2.43
CA GLN A 140 10.88 -10.42 1.11
C GLN A 140 9.64 -9.54 1.20
N PHE A 141 9.51 -8.58 0.29
CA PHE A 141 8.30 -7.80 0.17
C PHE A 141 7.25 -8.60 -0.62
N THR A 142 6.16 -8.97 0.03
CA THR A 142 5.13 -9.90 -0.47
C THR A 142 3.76 -9.24 -0.65
N ALA A 143 2.78 -9.97 -1.18
CA ALA A 143 1.39 -9.54 -1.23
C ALA A 143 0.83 -9.16 0.15
N THR A 144 1.16 -9.92 1.21
CA THR A 144 0.73 -9.59 2.58
C THR A 144 1.37 -8.28 3.09
N SER A 145 2.57 -7.95 2.62
CA SER A 145 3.24 -6.66 2.88
C SER A 145 2.44 -5.49 2.28
N MET A 146 1.93 -5.65 1.04
CA MET A 146 1.05 -4.65 0.43
C MET A 146 -0.24 -4.43 1.22
N ILE A 147 -0.84 -5.49 1.78
CA ILE A 147 -2.01 -5.35 2.67
C ILE A 147 -1.66 -4.49 3.87
N GLY A 148 -0.49 -4.73 4.49
CA GLY A 148 0.04 -3.89 5.56
C GLY A 148 0.15 -2.43 5.14
N MET A 149 0.70 -2.13 3.96
CA MET A 149 0.79 -0.75 3.45
C MET A 149 -0.57 -0.09 3.20
N ILE A 150 -1.55 -0.84 2.71
CA ILE A 150 -2.92 -0.35 2.53
C ILE A 150 -3.53 0.02 3.89
N ALA A 151 -3.37 -0.85 4.90
CA ALA A 151 -3.85 -0.60 6.26
C ALA A 151 -3.18 0.64 6.89
N LEU A 152 -1.86 0.81 6.70
CA LEU A 152 -1.11 1.98 7.15
C LEU A 152 -1.67 3.28 6.61
N ALA A 153 -2.00 3.32 5.32
CA ALA A 153 -2.55 4.53 4.70
C ALA A 153 -3.84 4.98 5.42
N GLY A 154 -4.72 4.04 5.78
CA GLY A 154 -5.92 4.33 6.57
C GLY A 154 -5.62 4.89 7.97
N ILE A 155 -4.66 4.29 8.69
CA ILE A 155 -4.22 4.77 10.02
C ILE A 155 -3.68 6.19 9.93
N ILE A 156 -2.82 6.45 8.95
CA ILE A 156 -2.18 7.75 8.71
C ILE A 156 -3.23 8.81 8.41
N VAL A 157 -4.13 8.53 7.48
CA VAL A 157 -5.21 9.44 7.10
C VAL A 157 -6.08 9.77 8.31
N ARG A 158 -6.47 8.78 9.12
CA ARG A 158 -7.26 9.00 10.33
C ARG A 158 -6.55 9.94 11.31
N ASN A 159 -5.26 9.71 11.57
CA ASN A 159 -4.48 10.53 12.49
C ASN A 159 -4.28 11.96 11.95
N SER A 160 -4.06 12.09 10.66
CA SER A 160 -3.85 13.34 9.93
C SER A 160 -5.11 14.21 9.88
N ILE A 161 -6.28 13.62 9.55
CA ILE A 161 -7.58 14.30 9.55
C ILE A 161 -7.85 14.90 10.92
N LEU A 162 -7.70 14.10 11.99
CA LEU A 162 -7.98 14.58 13.34
C LEU A 162 -7.03 15.69 13.76
N LEU A 163 -5.74 15.62 13.42
CA LEU A 163 -4.81 16.70 13.74
C LEU A 163 -5.21 18.01 13.05
N VAL A 164 -5.49 17.97 11.75
CA VAL A 164 -5.92 19.15 10.99
C VAL A 164 -7.26 19.70 11.48
N ASP A 165 -8.20 18.83 11.82
CA ASP A 165 -9.51 19.23 12.37
C ASP A 165 -9.36 19.96 13.71
N PHE A 166 -8.51 19.45 14.61
CA PHE A 166 -8.18 20.15 15.86
C PHE A 166 -7.54 21.52 15.62
N ILE A 167 -6.66 21.65 14.62
CA ILE A 167 -6.06 22.95 14.26
C ILE A 167 -7.15 23.92 13.83
N ASN A 168 -8.05 23.50 12.94
CA ASN A 168 -9.14 24.35 12.47
C ASN A 168 -10.10 24.75 13.60
N LEU A 169 -10.36 23.83 14.54
CA LEU A 169 -11.17 24.11 15.72
C LEU A 169 -10.54 25.18 16.62
N GLU A 170 -9.24 25.05 16.92
CA GLU A 170 -8.51 26.03 17.74
C GLU A 170 -8.48 27.42 17.07
N VAL A 171 -8.28 27.46 15.75
CA VAL A 171 -8.31 28.74 15.02
C VAL A 171 -9.72 29.33 15.00
N ALA A 172 -10.76 28.51 14.86
CA ALA A 172 -12.15 28.97 14.95
C ALA A 172 -12.49 29.51 16.34
N ASN A 173 -11.84 29.00 17.39
CA ASN A 173 -11.93 29.51 18.76
C ASN A 173 -11.10 30.80 18.98
N GLY A 174 -10.47 31.35 17.94
CA GLY A 174 -9.72 32.60 17.98
C GLY A 174 -8.26 32.46 18.41
N VAL A 175 -7.74 31.24 18.54
CA VAL A 175 -6.32 31.02 18.85
C VAL A 175 -5.46 31.41 17.64
N PRO A 176 -4.35 32.15 17.81
CA PRO A 176 -3.44 32.48 16.73
C PRO A 176 -2.99 31.22 15.98
N PHE A 177 -2.97 31.27 14.64
CA PHE A 177 -2.74 30.09 13.80
C PHE A 177 -1.48 29.29 14.15
N GLN A 178 -0.37 29.97 14.45
CA GLN A 178 0.87 29.31 14.85
C GLN A 178 0.72 28.55 16.17
N GLU A 179 0.05 29.16 17.16
CA GLU A 179 -0.19 28.56 18.46
C GLU A 179 -1.18 27.40 18.36
N ALA A 180 -2.22 27.54 17.53
CA ALA A 180 -3.16 26.47 17.24
C ALA A 180 -2.45 25.23 16.67
N VAL A 181 -1.54 25.39 15.69
CA VAL A 181 -0.77 24.28 15.12
C VAL A 181 0.06 23.55 16.19
N ILE A 182 0.75 24.30 17.05
CA ILE A 182 1.60 23.73 18.12
C ILE A 182 0.73 23.01 19.16
N ARG A 183 -0.33 23.66 19.64
CA ARG A 183 -1.21 23.13 20.68
C ARG A 183 -1.94 21.88 20.22
N SER A 184 -2.50 21.89 19.00
CA SER A 184 -3.14 20.70 18.43
C SER A 184 -2.15 19.56 18.25
N GLY A 185 -0.92 19.84 17.80
CA GLY A 185 0.15 18.84 17.72
C GLY A 185 0.43 18.18 19.08
N ALA A 186 0.60 18.97 20.14
CA ALA A 186 0.87 18.48 21.48
C ALA A 186 -0.27 17.61 22.05
N VAL A 187 -1.53 18.04 21.89
CA VAL A 187 -2.71 17.30 22.38
C VAL A 187 -2.88 15.96 21.63
N ARG A 188 -2.55 15.93 20.34
CA ARG A 188 -2.72 14.76 19.49
C ARG A 188 -1.57 13.77 19.56
N ALA A 189 -0.36 14.21 19.95
CA ALA A 189 0.83 13.37 20.00
C ALA A 189 0.63 12.12 20.87
N LYS A 190 0.15 12.28 22.12
CA LYS A 190 -0.02 11.17 23.05
C LYS A 190 -1.04 10.13 22.55
N PRO A 191 -2.26 10.50 22.10
CA PRO A 191 -3.19 9.55 21.49
C PRO A 191 -2.65 8.85 20.24
N ILE A 192 -1.96 9.57 19.34
CA ILE A 192 -1.40 9.00 18.10
C ILE A 192 -0.34 7.95 18.44
N ILE A 193 0.61 8.29 19.31
CA ILE A 193 1.66 7.38 19.76
C ILE A 193 1.05 6.13 20.41
N LEU A 194 0.04 6.29 21.27
CA LEU A 194 -0.61 5.16 21.92
C LEU A 194 -1.25 4.20 20.92
N THR A 195 -1.97 4.74 19.92
CA THR A 195 -2.56 3.89 18.87
C THR A 195 -1.51 3.20 18.00
N GLY A 196 -0.40 3.89 17.70
CA GLY A 196 0.71 3.30 16.96
C GLY A 196 1.36 2.16 17.74
N LEU A 197 1.68 2.38 19.02
CA LEU A 197 2.27 1.35 19.88
C LEU A 197 1.36 0.12 20.02
N ALA A 198 0.05 0.32 20.21
CA ALA A 198 -0.89 -0.79 20.30
C ALA A 198 -0.91 -1.65 19.02
N ALA A 199 -0.92 -1.02 17.85
CA ALA A 199 -0.90 -1.72 16.58
C ALA A 199 0.46 -2.41 16.32
N MET A 200 1.58 -1.78 16.69
CA MET A 200 2.91 -2.39 16.59
C MET A 200 3.03 -3.62 17.50
N LEU A 201 2.52 -3.56 18.74
CA LEU A 201 2.50 -4.71 19.64
C LEU A 201 1.65 -5.86 19.08
N GLY A 202 0.52 -5.56 18.44
CA GLY A 202 -0.27 -6.57 17.74
C GLY A 202 0.48 -7.19 16.56
N ALA A 203 1.19 -6.38 15.78
CA ALA A 203 2.01 -6.86 14.66
C ALA A 203 3.21 -7.70 15.11
N LEU A 204 3.80 -7.41 16.28
CA LEU A 204 4.88 -8.23 16.83
C LEU A 204 4.45 -9.69 17.11
N PHE A 205 3.20 -9.91 17.53
CA PHE A 205 2.66 -11.26 17.71
C PHE A 205 2.48 -12.04 16.40
N ILE A 206 2.36 -11.33 15.28
CA ILE A 206 2.14 -11.92 13.95
C ILE A 206 3.48 -12.13 13.23
N LEU A 207 4.56 -11.50 13.71
CA LEU A 207 5.86 -11.48 13.05
C LEU A 207 6.45 -12.88 12.85
N ASP A 208 6.19 -13.81 13.76
CA ASP A 208 6.72 -15.18 13.69
C ASP A 208 5.94 -16.09 12.71
N ASP A 209 4.81 -15.63 12.15
CA ASP A 209 4.04 -16.41 11.18
C ASP A 209 4.62 -16.25 9.77
N PRO A 210 5.09 -17.33 9.10
CA PRO A 210 5.66 -17.25 7.75
C PRO A 210 4.73 -16.64 6.69
N ILE A 211 3.41 -16.75 6.86
CA ILE A 211 2.42 -16.24 5.90
C ILE A 211 2.22 -14.73 6.08
N PHE A 212 2.15 -14.28 7.33
CA PHE A 212 1.83 -12.88 7.67
C PHE A 212 3.05 -12.04 8.06
N ASN A 213 4.25 -12.62 8.03
CA ASN A 213 5.50 -11.94 8.36
C ASN A 213 5.64 -10.60 7.62
N GLY A 214 5.45 -10.57 6.30
CA GLY A 214 5.54 -9.34 5.50
C GLY A 214 4.51 -8.25 5.91
N LEU A 215 3.29 -8.66 6.28
CA LEU A 215 2.27 -7.74 6.83
C LEU A 215 2.74 -7.14 8.16
N ALA A 216 3.27 -7.97 9.06
CA ALA A 216 3.75 -7.54 10.36
C ALA A 216 4.92 -6.54 10.25
N ILE A 217 5.91 -6.85 9.42
CA ILE A 217 7.08 -5.97 9.18
C ILE A 217 6.62 -4.64 8.61
N SER A 218 5.73 -4.67 7.60
CA SER A 218 5.15 -3.46 7.02
C SER A 218 4.49 -2.59 8.08
N LEU A 219 3.64 -3.18 8.92
CA LEU A 219 2.96 -2.45 10.00
C LEU A 219 3.93 -1.88 11.03
N ILE A 220 4.91 -2.66 11.52
CA ILE A 220 5.81 -2.20 12.57
C ILE A 220 6.63 -1.00 12.09
N PHE A 221 7.39 -1.16 11.01
CA PHE A 221 8.26 -0.10 10.51
C PHE A 221 7.48 1.06 9.89
N GLY A 222 6.39 0.74 9.19
CA GLY A 222 5.53 1.75 8.60
C GLY A 222 4.82 2.60 9.65
N ILE A 223 4.29 2.03 10.74
CA ILE A 223 3.70 2.80 11.84
C ILE A 223 4.77 3.63 12.54
N LEU A 224 5.93 3.04 12.83
CA LEU A 224 7.03 3.74 13.51
C LEU A 224 7.42 5.02 12.77
N VAL A 225 7.73 4.89 11.47
CA VAL A 225 8.14 6.02 10.64
C VAL A 225 6.98 6.97 10.36
N SER A 226 5.80 6.45 10.03
CA SER A 226 4.64 7.31 9.73
C SER A 226 4.15 8.11 10.93
N THR A 227 4.28 7.59 12.16
CA THR A 227 3.94 8.32 13.37
C THR A 227 4.84 9.54 13.54
N LEU A 228 6.15 9.36 13.36
CA LEU A 228 7.12 10.45 13.40
C LEU A 228 6.83 11.48 12.30
N LEU A 229 6.62 11.01 11.06
CA LEU A 229 6.31 11.87 9.93
C LEU A 229 5.00 12.64 10.13
N THR A 230 3.95 12.00 10.63
CA THR A 230 2.64 12.65 10.87
C THR A 230 2.77 13.81 11.85
N LEU A 231 3.54 13.64 12.93
CA LEU A 231 3.70 14.67 13.96
C LEU A 231 4.60 15.84 13.54
N VAL A 232 5.46 15.66 12.54
CA VAL A 232 6.39 16.69 12.07
C VAL A 232 5.94 17.29 10.75
N VAL A 233 5.74 16.45 9.74
CA VAL A 233 5.45 16.85 8.36
C VAL A 233 4.12 17.56 8.25
N ILE A 234 3.07 17.09 8.93
CA ILE A 234 1.73 17.69 8.79
C ILE A 234 1.67 19.09 9.39
N PRO A 235 2.08 19.35 10.65
CA PRO A 235 2.11 20.72 11.18
C PRO A 235 2.92 21.67 10.31
N VAL A 236 4.08 21.24 9.84
CA VAL A 236 4.98 22.05 9.02
C VAL A 236 4.36 22.36 7.65
N LEU A 237 3.86 21.36 6.94
CA LEU A 237 3.22 21.55 5.62
C LEU A 237 1.93 22.37 5.74
N TYR A 238 1.10 22.09 6.75
CA TYR A 238 -0.13 22.83 6.99
C TYR A 238 0.16 24.30 7.28
N TYR A 239 1.11 24.57 8.17
CA TYR A 239 1.52 25.93 8.48
C TYR A 239 2.13 26.63 7.26
N ALA A 240 3.06 26.00 6.55
CA ALA A 240 3.72 26.59 5.39
C ALA A 240 2.76 26.93 4.25
N ALA A 241 1.77 26.06 3.99
CA ALA A 241 0.79 26.23 2.92
C ALA A 241 -0.29 27.27 3.26
N LEU A 242 -0.76 27.31 4.51
CA LEU A 242 -1.90 28.16 4.90
C LEU A 242 -1.51 29.47 5.60
N ARG A 243 -0.26 29.65 6.08
CA ARG A 243 0.17 30.90 6.74
C ARG A 243 -0.08 32.15 5.89
N ARG A 244 0.07 32.05 4.56
CA ARG A 244 -0.16 33.17 3.63
C ARG A 244 -1.66 33.50 3.48
N ARG A 245 -2.53 32.48 3.52
CA ARG A 245 -3.99 32.66 3.36
C ARG A 245 -4.65 33.17 4.63
N VAL A 246 -4.13 32.80 5.80
CA VAL A 246 -4.66 33.29 7.09
C VAL A 246 -4.25 34.75 7.34
N GLY A 247 -3.09 35.19 6.83
CA GLY A 247 -2.66 36.60 6.88
C GLY A 247 -3.57 37.54 6.07
N ASP A 248 -4.19 37.05 5.00
CA ASP A 248 -5.08 37.82 4.11
C ASP A 248 -6.57 37.82 4.54
N GLY A 249 -6.86 37.48 5.81
CA GLY A 249 -8.23 37.57 6.36
C GLY A 249 -9.17 36.44 5.95
N MET A 250 -8.65 35.30 5.49
CA MET A 250 -9.47 34.14 5.17
C MET A 250 -10.10 33.53 6.44
N LYS A 251 -11.43 33.54 6.51
CA LYS A 251 -12.18 32.71 7.47
C LYS A 251 -11.95 31.25 7.09
N LEU A 252 -11.14 30.54 7.86
CA LEU A 252 -10.99 29.09 7.74
C LEU A 252 -12.37 28.45 7.83
N ALA A 253 -12.64 27.49 6.96
CA ALA A 253 -13.95 26.82 6.92
C ALA A 253 -14.30 26.34 8.33
N ALA A 254 -15.46 26.78 8.84
CA ALA A 254 -15.91 26.46 10.18
C ALA A 254 -15.89 24.94 10.37
N PRO A 255 -15.41 24.44 11.53
CA PRO A 255 -15.41 23.02 11.80
C PRO A 255 -16.84 22.51 11.66
N THR A 256 -17.06 21.52 10.78
CA THR A 256 -18.36 20.86 10.70
C THR A 256 -18.45 19.85 11.83
N VAL A 257 -18.48 20.36 13.07
CA VAL A 257 -19.14 19.62 14.12
C VAL A 257 -20.60 19.57 13.67
N ARG A 258 -21.05 18.40 13.19
CA ARG A 258 -22.46 18.08 13.36
C ARG A 258 -22.69 18.19 14.86
N GLN A 259 -23.25 19.33 15.29
CA GLN A 259 -24.13 19.31 16.45
C GLN A 259 -25.00 18.08 16.24
N GLY A 260 -25.00 17.17 17.21
CA GLY A 260 -25.94 16.05 17.20
C GLY A 260 -27.33 16.57 16.84
N PRO A 261 -28.16 15.75 16.17
CA PRO A 261 -29.40 16.20 15.55
C PRO A 261 -30.14 17.19 16.44
N LYS A 262 -30.35 18.40 15.91
CA LYS A 262 -31.13 19.46 16.57
C LYS A 262 -32.47 18.84 16.96
N GLU A 263 -32.66 18.66 18.26
CA GLU A 263 -33.93 18.53 18.96
C GLU A 263 -35.10 17.97 18.13
N PHE A 264 -35.25 16.64 18.11
CA PHE A 264 -36.59 16.09 18.16
C PHE A 264 -37.08 16.17 19.60
N GLY A 265 -37.88 17.19 19.91
CA GLY A 265 -38.85 17.21 21.01
C GLY A 265 -38.28 17.07 22.44
N GLY A 266 -38.44 18.13 23.23
CA GLY A 266 -37.99 18.25 24.63
C GLY A 266 -37.94 16.96 25.45
N ARG A 267 -36.74 16.65 25.94
CA ARG A 267 -36.50 15.93 27.20
C ARG A 267 -35.27 16.51 27.87
N GLU A 268 -35.34 16.59 29.19
CA GLU A 268 -34.42 17.22 30.13
C GLU A 268 -32.93 16.91 29.90
N PRO A 269 -32.01 17.82 30.30
CA PRO A 269 -30.58 17.59 30.20
C PRO A 269 -30.16 16.42 31.11
N GLN A 270 -29.80 15.29 30.50
CA GLN A 270 -29.22 14.16 31.22
C GLN A 270 -27.86 14.53 31.80
N ARG A 271 -27.85 14.85 33.10
CA ARG A 271 -26.64 14.80 33.92
C ARG A 271 -26.17 13.34 33.98
N MET A 272 -24.98 13.05 33.46
CA MET A 272 -24.29 11.77 33.71
C MET A 272 -23.95 11.67 35.20
N GLY A 273 -24.85 11.06 35.97
CA GLY A 273 -24.61 10.65 37.35
C GLY A 273 -24.06 9.23 37.37
N TRP A 274 -22.89 9.03 37.94
CA TRP A 274 -22.34 7.71 38.21
C TRP A 274 -23.10 7.07 39.37
N ILE A 275 -23.77 5.93 39.13
CA ILE A 275 -24.31 5.10 40.22
C ILE A 275 -23.20 4.14 40.64
N VAL A 276 -22.48 4.49 41.70
CA VAL A 276 -21.59 3.56 42.40
C VAL A 276 -22.45 2.73 43.35
N ARG A 277 -22.75 1.49 42.97
CA ARG A 277 -23.45 0.54 43.85
C ARG A 277 -22.41 -0.17 44.72
N VAL A 278 -22.29 0.26 45.97
CA VAL A 278 -21.52 -0.46 46.99
C VAL A 278 -22.32 -1.69 47.41
N ARG A 279 -21.73 -2.88 47.27
CA ARG A 279 -22.33 -4.13 47.73
C ARG A 279 -21.96 -4.28 49.22
N SER A 280 -22.97 -4.34 50.10
CA SER A 280 -22.82 -4.78 51.50
C SER A 280 -22.61 -6.28 51.56
#